data_AF-A0A140T971-F1
#
_entry.id   AF-A0A140T971-F1
#
_cell.length_a   1.000
_cell.length_b   1.000
_cell.length_c   1.000
_cell.angle_alpha   90.00
_cell.angle_beta   90.00
_cell.angle_gamma   90.00
#
_symmetry.space_group_name_H-M   'P 1'
#
loop_
_entity.id
_entity.type
_entity.pdbx_description
1 polymer ?
#
loop_
_entity_poly.entity_id
_entity_poly.type
_entity_poly.pdbx_seq_one_letter_code
_entity_poly.pdbx_strand_id
1 'polypeptide(L)'
;MGTPGEGLGRCSHALIRGVPESLASGEGAGAGLPALDLAKAQREHGVLGGKLRQRLGLQLLELPPEESLPLGPLLGDTAVIQGDTALITRPWSPARRPEVDGVRKALQDLGLRIVEIGDENATLDGTDVLFTGREFFVGLSKWTNHRGAEIVADTFRDFAVSTVPVSGPSHLRGLCGMGGPRTVVAGSSDAAQKAVRAMAVLTDHPYASLTLPDDAAADCLFLRP
;
A
#
# COMPACT_ATOMS: atom_id res chain seq x y z
N MET A 1 15.10 7.79 -22.19
CA MET A 1 14.38 6.56 -21.82
C MET A 1 15.20 5.85 -20.77
N GLY A 2 14.78 5.89 -19.50
CA GLY A 2 15.45 5.13 -18.43
C GLY A 2 15.26 3.63 -18.66
N THR A 3 16.21 2.81 -18.24
CA THR A 3 16.07 1.36 -18.43
C THR A 3 14.91 0.85 -17.57
N PRO A 4 14.10 -0.10 -18.08
CA PRO A 4 12.95 -0.56 -17.35
C PRO A 4 13.44 -1.27 -16.07
N GLY A 5 12.91 -0.87 -14.90
CA GLY A 5 13.33 -1.32 -13.56
C GLY A 5 14.22 -0.35 -12.75
N GLU A 6 14.72 0.75 -13.32
CA GLU A 6 15.59 1.69 -12.59
C GLU A 6 14.88 2.58 -11.55
N GLY A 7 13.55 2.69 -11.63
CA GLY A 7 12.75 3.58 -10.78
C GLY A 7 12.20 2.95 -9.48
N LEU A 8 12.24 1.62 -9.32
CA LEU A 8 11.65 0.99 -8.14
C LEU A 8 12.43 1.35 -6.87
N GLY A 9 11.72 1.80 -5.84
CA GLY A 9 12.25 2.07 -4.52
C GLY A 9 12.95 3.43 -4.36
N ARG A 10 13.07 4.24 -5.42
CA ARG A 10 13.57 5.62 -5.27
C ARG A 10 12.45 6.53 -4.78
N CYS A 11 12.62 7.15 -3.62
CA CYS A 11 11.74 8.20 -3.12
C CYS A 11 12.56 9.29 -2.40
N SER A 12 12.03 10.51 -2.39
CA SER A 12 12.60 11.65 -1.66
C SER A 12 11.80 12.01 -0.41
N HIS A 13 10.52 11.63 -0.39
CA HIS A 13 9.58 11.95 0.67
C HIS A 13 8.87 10.70 1.17
N ALA A 14 8.45 10.71 2.43
CA ALA A 14 7.52 9.74 2.98
C ALA A 14 6.43 10.47 3.76
N LEU A 15 5.18 10.10 3.49
CA LEU A 15 4.01 10.60 4.22
C LEU A 15 3.65 9.62 5.33
N ILE A 16 3.55 10.10 6.56
CA ILE A 16 3.09 9.34 7.72
C ILE A 16 2.00 10.11 8.46
N ARG A 17 1.19 9.40 9.25
CA ARG A 17 0.20 10.02 10.14
C ARG A 17 0.39 9.50 11.56
N GLY A 18 0.40 10.42 12.51
CA GLY A 18 0.54 10.11 13.93
C GLY A 18 -0.55 9.16 14.44
N VAL A 19 -0.21 8.37 15.45
CA VAL A 19 -1.09 7.36 16.05
C VAL A 19 -2.07 8.02 17.04
N PRO A 20 -3.39 8.02 16.77
CA PRO A 20 -4.39 8.58 17.69
C PRO A 20 -4.62 7.65 18.88
N GLU A 21 -5.17 8.19 19.98
CA GLU A 21 -5.55 7.39 21.15
C GLU A 21 -6.70 6.42 20.82
N SER A 22 -7.61 6.85 19.94
CA SER A 22 -8.75 6.06 19.46
C SER A 22 -8.37 4.78 18.71
N LEU A 23 -7.10 4.60 18.30
CA LEU A 23 -6.61 3.34 17.71
C LEU A 23 -6.84 2.15 18.67
N ALA A 24 -6.74 2.35 19.99
CA ALA A 24 -6.92 1.29 20.98
C ALA A 24 -8.37 0.75 21.06
N SER A 25 -9.34 1.51 20.58
CA SER A 25 -10.78 1.18 20.62
C SER A 25 -11.44 1.12 19.24
N GLY A 26 -10.70 1.34 18.16
CA GLY A 26 -11.20 1.40 16.78
C GLY A 26 -11.49 0.05 16.13
N GLU A 27 -12.20 0.09 15.00
CA GLU A 27 -12.39 -1.05 14.11
C GLU A 27 -11.02 -1.60 13.68
N GLY A 28 -10.64 -2.79 14.15
CA GLY A 28 -9.26 -3.31 14.02
C GLY A 28 -8.75 -3.96 15.31
N ALA A 29 -9.34 -3.59 16.45
CA ALA A 29 -9.36 -4.42 17.66
C ALA A 29 -10.23 -5.66 17.44
N GLY A 30 -9.79 -6.56 16.56
CA GLY A 30 -10.52 -7.77 16.20
C GLY A 30 -10.74 -8.68 17.41
N ALA A 31 -11.91 -9.33 17.47
CA ALA A 31 -12.19 -10.35 18.46
C ALA A 31 -11.14 -11.47 18.38
N GLY A 32 -10.43 -11.72 19.49
CA GLY A 32 -9.40 -12.77 19.59
C GLY A 32 -7.96 -12.29 19.42
N LEU A 33 -7.71 -11.01 19.15
CA LEU A 33 -6.38 -10.42 19.22
C LEU A 33 -6.09 -9.91 20.65
N PRO A 34 -4.81 -9.96 21.11
CA PRO A 34 -4.44 -9.33 22.36
C PRO A 34 -4.75 -7.83 22.33
N ALA A 35 -5.09 -7.27 23.49
CA ALA A 35 -5.35 -5.84 23.62
C ALA A 35 -4.18 -5.02 23.05
N LEU A 36 -4.49 -4.00 22.25
CA LEU A 36 -3.48 -3.13 21.65
C LEU A 36 -2.74 -2.36 22.75
N ASP A 37 -1.42 -2.50 22.77
CA ASP A 37 -0.55 -1.63 23.57
C ASP A 37 -0.30 -0.33 22.80
N LEU A 38 -1.09 0.70 23.12
CA LEU A 38 -1.01 2.01 22.47
C LEU A 38 0.38 2.65 22.60
N ALA A 39 1.00 2.55 23.77
CA ALA A 39 2.33 3.11 24.02
C ALA A 39 3.39 2.41 23.16
N LYS A 40 3.27 1.08 23.00
CA LYS A 40 4.12 0.32 22.08
C LYS A 40 3.88 0.73 20.62
N ALA A 41 2.63 0.87 20.19
CA ALA A 41 2.29 1.28 18.82
C ALA A 41 2.86 2.66 18.48
N GLN A 42 2.68 3.65 19.37
CA GLN A 42 3.26 5.00 19.23
C GLN A 42 4.79 4.96 19.14
N ARG A 43 5.43 4.14 19.99
CA ARG A 43 6.89 3.98 19.97
C ARG A 43 7.38 3.32 18.67
N GLU A 44 6.73 2.27 18.21
CA GLU A 44 7.08 1.57 16.97
C GLU A 44 6.89 2.49 15.75
N HIS A 45 5.82 3.27 15.72
CA HIS A 45 5.58 4.28 14.70
C HIS A 45 6.67 5.36 14.70
N GLY A 46 7.07 5.87 15.87
CA GLY A 46 8.18 6.81 16.00
C GLY A 46 9.53 6.23 15.54
N VAL A 47 9.78 4.93 15.79
CA VAL A 47 10.97 4.23 15.29
C VAL A 47 10.96 4.13 13.76
N LEU A 48 9.80 3.83 13.14
CA LEU A 48 9.64 3.82 11.69
C LEU A 48 9.96 5.19 11.09
N GLY A 49 9.32 6.26 11.57
CA GLY A 49 9.58 7.63 11.11
C GLY A 49 11.04 8.05 11.30
N GLY A 50 11.63 7.71 12.44
CA GLY A 50 13.05 7.92 12.73
C GLY A 50 13.98 7.21 11.72
N LYS A 51 13.69 5.96 11.36
CA LYS A 51 14.46 5.21 10.36
C LYS A 51 14.32 5.84 8.96
N LEU A 52 13.10 6.17 8.54
CA LEU A 52 12.85 6.81 7.24
C LEU A 52 13.64 8.13 7.10
N ARG A 53 13.63 8.96 8.14
CA ARG A 53 14.36 10.24 8.12
C ARG A 53 15.88 10.06 8.26
N GLN A 54 16.34 9.35 9.28
CA GLN A 54 17.76 9.35 9.67
C GLN A 54 18.61 8.34 8.90
N ARG A 55 18.05 7.17 8.56
CA ARG A 55 18.80 6.10 7.88
C ARG A 55 18.69 6.21 6.36
N LEU A 56 17.55 6.69 5.88
CA LEU A 56 17.23 6.72 4.44
C LEU A 56 17.24 8.14 3.88
N GLY A 57 17.36 9.17 4.72
CA GLY A 57 17.47 10.57 4.28
C GLY A 57 16.19 11.14 3.69
N LEU A 58 15.03 10.52 3.94
CA LEU A 58 13.76 10.97 3.38
C LEU A 58 13.22 12.19 4.12
N GLN A 59 12.60 13.11 3.38
CA GLN A 59 11.82 14.18 3.95
C GLN A 59 10.47 13.63 4.42
N LEU A 60 10.21 13.71 5.72
CA LEU A 60 8.97 13.25 6.32
C LEU A 60 7.89 14.33 6.22
N LEU A 61 6.75 13.98 5.64
CA LEU A 61 5.50 14.74 5.78
C LEU A 61 4.69 14.05 6.87
N GLU A 62 4.52 14.71 8.01
CA GLU A 62 3.83 14.14 9.17
C GLU A 62 2.45 14.80 9.30
N LEU A 63 1.39 14.01 9.08
CA LEU A 63 0.03 14.41 9.39
C LEU A 63 -0.21 14.22 10.89
N PRO A 64 -0.91 15.17 11.56
CA PRO A 64 -1.26 15.00 12.96
C PRO A 64 -2.17 13.77 13.16
N PRO A 65 -2.13 13.13 14.34
CA PRO A 65 -3.13 12.14 14.71
C PRO A 65 -4.52 12.77 14.70
N GLU A 66 -5.53 11.97 14.36
CA GLU A 66 -6.91 12.42 14.29
C GLU A 66 -7.82 11.40 14.99
N GLU A 67 -8.42 11.79 16.11
CA GLU A 67 -9.20 10.88 16.95
C GLU A 67 -10.46 10.34 16.26
N SER A 68 -11.04 11.08 15.32
CA SER A 68 -12.13 10.62 14.45
C SER A 68 -11.72 9.53 13.46
N LEU A 69 -10.42 9.29 13.28
CA LEU A 69 -9.87 8.34 12.32
C LEU A 69 -8.92 7.36 13.04
N PRO A 70 -9.45 6.37 13.79
CA PRO A 70 -8.64 5.41 14.54
C PRO A 70 -7.58 4.70 13.69
N LEU A 71 -7.93 4.35 12.45
CA LEU A 71 -7.06 3.67 11.50
C LEU A 71 -6.25 4.64 10.61
N GLY A 72 -6.31 5.95 10.88
CA GLY A 72 -5.60 6.98 10.12
C GLY A 72 -4.11 6.72 9.90
N PRO A 73 -3.34 6.09 10.83
CA PRO A 73 -1.95 5.74 10.57
C PRO A 73 -1.74 4.75 9.41
N LEU A 74 -2.76 3.98 9.01
CA LEU A 74 -2.72 2.97 7.94
C LEU A 74 -2.94 3.61 6.56
N LEU A 75 -2.07 4.57 6.22
CA LEU A 75 -2.17 5.36 4.99
C LEU A 75 -2.03 4.54 3.70
N GLY A 76 -1.52 3.31 3.78
CA GLY A 76 -1.28 2.44 2.62
C GLY A 76 -2.54 2.21 1.76
N ASP A 77 -3.73 2.35 2.34
CA ASP A 77 -4.97 2.15 1.61
C ASP A 77 -5.49 3.40 0.91
N THR A 78 -4.99 4.58 1.27
CA THR A 78 -5.58 5.89 0.92
C THR A 78 -5.11 6.46 -0.40
N ALA A 79 -3.92 6.07 -0.87
CA ALA A 79 -3.34 6.58 -2.10
C ALA A 79 -2.37 5.58 -2.75
N VAL A 80 -2.37 5.55 -4.08
CA VAL A 80 -1.36 4.89 -4.91
C VAL A 80 -0.58 5.98 -5.65
N ILE A 81 0.74 5.99 -5.50
CA ILE A 81 1.60 7.04 -6.06
C ILE A 81 2.58 6.42 -7.05
N GLN A 82 2.64 6.98 -8.25
CA GLN A 82 3.65 6.63 -9.25
C GLN A 82 4.06 7.89 -10.01
N GLY A 83 5.37 8.13 -10.08
CA GLY A 83 5.91 9.31 -10.75
C GLY A 83 5.46 10.60 -10.06
N ASP A 84 4.88 11.50 -10.84
CA ASP A 84 4.31 12.78 -10.39
C ASP A 84 2.81 12.69 -10.10
N THR A 85 2.22 11.50 -10.13
CA THR A 85 0.78 11.27 -10.06
C THR A 85 0.40 10.48 -8.81
N ALA A 86 -0.61 10.98 -8.09
CA ALA A 86 -1.23 10.29 -6.96
C ALA A 86 -2.69 9.98 -7.28
N LEU A 87 -3.02 8.68 -7.30
CA LEU A 87 -4.39 8.20 -7.29
C LEU A 87 -4.88 8.12 -5.84
N ILE A 88 -5.76 9.03 -5.46
CA ILE A 88 -6.49 8.98 -4.20
C ILE A 88 -7.57 7.91 -4.33
N THR A 89 -7.48 6.91 -3.46
CA THR A 89 -8.34 5.73 -3.54
C THR A 89 -9.73 6.02 -2.98
N ARG A 90 -10.62 5.03 -3.09
CA ARG A 90 -11.90 5.01 -2.39
C ARG A 90 -11.94 3.76 -1.51
N PRO A 91 -11.49 3.87 -0.24
CA PRO A 91 -11.45 2.73 0.64
C PRO A 91 -12.81 2.04 0.74
N TRP A 92 -12.78 0.71 0.79
CA TRP A 92 -13.99 -0.12 0.85
C TRP A 92 -14.85 0.24 2.06
N SER A 93 -14.23 0.34 3.23
CA SER A 93 -14.90 0.74 4.46
C SER A 93 -15.29 2.22 4.40
N PRO A 94 -16.60 2.55 4.47
CA PRO A 94 -17.05 3.95 4.48
C PRO A 94 -16.45 4.77 5.62
N ALA A 95 -16.19 4.15 6.78
CA ALA A 95 -15.59 4.81 7.94
C ALA A 95 -14.16 5.31 7.68
N ARG A 96 -13.45 4.66 6.73
CA ARG A 96 -12.08 5.04 6.35
C ARG A 96 -12.00 6.05 5.21
N ARG A 97 -13.11 6.33 4.52
CA ARG A 97 -13.10 7.28 3.38
C ARG A 97 -12.65 8.69 3.75
N PRO A 98 -12.98 9.25 4.93
CA PRO A 98 -12.45 10.57 5.32
C PRO A 98 -10.93 10.60 5.52
N GLU A 99 -10.26 9.44 5.66
CA GLU A 99 -8.79 9.37 5.79
C GLU A 99 -8.07 9.93 4.57
N VAL A 100 -8.70 9.89 3.40
CA VAL A 100 -8.10 10.34 2.14
C VAL A 100 -7.93 11.85 2.06
N ASP A 101 -8.69 12.64 2.82
CA ASP A 101 -8.68 14.11 2.70
C ASP A 101 -7.35 14.73 3.13
N GLY A 102 -6.81 14.30 4.26
CA GLY A 102 -5.51 14.75 4.75
C GLY A 102 -4.38 14.34 3.81
N VAL A 103 -4.47 13.15 3.24
CA VAL A 103 -3.50 12.60 2.29
C VAL A 103 -3.54 13.36 0.97
N ARG A 104 -4.72 13.54 0.40
CA ARG A 104 -4.96 14.33 -0.82
C ARG A 104 -4.35 15.71 -0.71
N LYS A 105 -4.64 16.43 0.38
CA LYS A 105 -4.09 17.77 0.61
C LYS A 105 -2.56 17.75 0.69
N ALA A 106 -1.98 16.84 1.46
CA ALA A 106 -0.52 16.75 1.60
C ALA A 106 0.19 16.43 0.28
N LEU A 107 -0.37 15.53 -0.53
CA LEU A 107 0.17 15.18 -1.85
C LEU A 107 0.00 16.31 -2.86
N GLN A 108 -1.10 17.06 -2.77
CA GLN A 108 -1.32 18.26 -3.60
C GLN A 108 -0.34 19.38 -3.24
N ASP A 109 -0.11 19.62 -1.95
CA ASP A 109 0.85 20.61 -1.45
C ASP A 109 2.29 20.25 -1.85
N LEU A 110 2.58 18.95 -2.03
CA LEU A 110 3.84 18.44 -2.58
C LEU A 110 3.98 18.64 -4.10
N GLY A 111 2.92 19.10 -4.78
CA GLY A 111 2.90 19.38 -6.21
C GLY A 111 2.59 18.16 -7.09
N LEU A 112 2.06 17.06 -6.53
CA LEU A 112 1.65 15.91 -7.31
C LEU A 112 0.33 16.17 -8.04
N ARG A 113 0.19 15.59 -9.22
CA ARG A 113 -1.07 15.52 -9.95
C ARG A 113 -2.02 14.57 -9.23
N ILE A 114 -3.12 15.11 -8.73
CA ILE A 114 -4.14 14.34 -8.02
C ILE A 114 -5.17 13.78 -9.02
N VAL A 115 -5.45 12.48 -8.90
CA VAL A 115 -6.58 11.80 -9.54
C VAL A 115 -7.39 11.13 -8.43
N GLU A 116 -8.71 11.25 -8.45
CA GLU A 116 -9.57 10.73 -7.39
C GLU A 116 -10.56 9.70 -7.95
N ILE A 117 -10.83 8.65 -7.18
CA ILE A 117 -11.90 7.70 -7.48
C ILE A 117 -13.25 8.33 -7.11
N GLY A 118 -13.87 9.00 -8.07
CA GLY A 118 -15.21 9.59 -7.93
C GLY A 118 -16.38 8.62 -8.20
N ASP A 119 -16.11 7.44 -8.77
CA ASP A 119 -17.13 6.44 -9.08
C ASP A 119 -17.61 5.74 -7.80
N GLU A 120 -18.89 5.88 -7.46
CA GLU A 120 -19.46 5.31 -6.25
C GLU A 120 -19.49 3.78 -6.24
N ASN A 121 -19.44 3.16 -7.42
CA ASN A 121 -19.38 1.71 -7.58
C ASN A 121 -17.96 1.16 -7.52
N ALA A 122 -16.94 2.02 -7.50
CA ALA A 122 -15.55 1.60 -7.35
C ALA A 122 -15.15 1.52 -5.88
N THR A 123 -14.40 0.47 -5.55
CA THR A 123 -13.67 0.35 -4.28
C THR A 123 -12.25 -0.08 -4.57
N LEU A 124 -11.30 0.56 -3.91
CA LEU A 124 -9.88 0.28 -4.04
C LEU A 124 -9.22 0.59 -2.69
N ASP A 125 -8.58 -0.42 -2.13
CA ASP A 125 -7.65 -0.25 -1.01
C ASP A 125 -6.23 -0.35 -1.58
N GLY A 126 -5.42 0.69 -1.38
CA GLY A 126 -4.07 0.78 -1.95
C GLY A 126 -3.13 -0.39 -1.59
N THR A 127 -3.37 -1.11 -0.49
CA THR A 127 -2.63 -2.33 -0.15
C THR A 127 -2.96 -3.55 -1.03
N ASP A 128 -4.01 -3.49 -1.86
CA ASP A 128 -4.22 -4.45 -2.95
C ASP A 128 -3.42 -4.09 -4.23
N VAL A 129 -2.74 -2.95 -4.28
CA VAL A 129 -1.97 -2.52 -5.45
C VAL A 129 -0.48 -2.75 -5.25
N LEU A 130 0.10 -3.61 -6.09
CA LEU A 130 1.52 -3.92 -6.13
C LEU A 130 2.16 -3.36 -7.41
N PHE A 131 3.02 -2.34 -7.25
CA PHE A 131 3.83 -1.82 -8.35
C PHE A 131 5.20 -2.48 -8.36
N THR A 132 5.58 -3.08 -9.49
CA THR A 132 6.84 -3.84 -9.63
C THR A 132 8.01 -2.99 -10.13
N GLY A 133 7.76 -1.73 -10.47
CA GLY A 133 8.68 -0.88 -11.23
C GLY A 133 8.53 -1.00 -12.75
N ARG A 134 7.64 -1.87 -13.22
CA ARG A 134 7.37 -2.14 -14.65
C ARG A 134 5.89 -2.23 -14.99
N GLU A 135 5.10 -2.74 -14.05
CA GLU A 135 3.66 -2.97 -14.20
C GLU A 135 3.00 -2.94 -12.82
N PHE A 136 1.67 -2.92 -12.82
CA PHE A 136 0.86 -3.07 -11.63
C PHE A 136 0.15 -4.42 -11.61
N PHE A 137 0.13 -5.02 -10.43
CA PHE A 137 -0.84 -6.06 -10.09
C PHE A 137 -1.84 -5.48 -9.10
N VAL A 138 -3.13 -5.69 -9.38
CA VAL A 138 -4.22 -5.25 -8.51
C VAL A 138 -4.97 -6.47 -8.00
N GLY A 139 -4.95 -6.66 -6.69
CA GLY A 139 -5.69 -7.71 -6.00
C GLY A 139 -7.20 -7.48 -6.12
N LEU A 140 -7.91 -8.46 -6.64
CA LEU A 140 -9.37 -8.51 -6.55
C LEU A 140 -9.73 -9.22 -5.26
N SER A 141 -10.20 -8.43 -4.30
CA SER A 141 -10.42 -8.84 -2.93
C SER A 141 -11.84 -8.43 -2.49
N LYS A 142 -12.20 -8.65 -1.22
CA LYS A 142 -13.45 -8.08 -0.70
C LYS A 142 -13.43 -6.54 -0.61
N TRP A 143 -12.24 -5.93 -0.65
CA TRP A 143 -12.03 -4.49 -0.53
C TRP A 143 -11.85 -3.81 -1.89
N THR A 144 -11.17 -4.47 -2.82
CA THR A 144 -10.86 -3.93 -4.15
C THR A 144 -11.63 -4.67 -5.24
N ASN A 145 -12.42 -3.94 -6.03
CA ASN A 145 -13.23 -4.51 -7.10
C ASN A 145 -12.66 -4.20 -8.50
N HIS A 146 -13.26 -4.81 -9.53
CA HIS A 146 -12.84 -4.61 -10.93
C HIS A 146 -12.86 -3.15 -11.35
N ARG A 147 -13.87 -2.39 -10.90
CA ARG A 147 -13.97 -0.96 -11.25
C ARG A 147 -12.84 -0.14 -10.64
N GLY A 148 -12.42 -0.45 -9.40
CA GLY A 148 -11.23 0.12 -8.79
C GLY A 148 -9.96 -0.20 -9.59
N ALA A 149 -9.80 -1.45 -10.03
CA ALA A 149 -8.65 -1.87 -10.84
C ALA A 149 -8.61 -1.20 -12.23
N GLU A 150 -9.76 -1.02 -12.88
CA GLU A 150 -9.88 -0.28 -14.15
C GLU A 150 -9.41 1.18 -13.97
N ILE A 151 -9.78 1.83 -12.87
CA ILE A 151 -9.36 3.21 -12.61
C ILE A 151 -7.85 3.30 -12.37
N VAL A 152 -7.21 2.28 -11.77
CA VAL A 152 -5.74 2.20 -11.70
C VAL A 152 -5.14 2.20 -13.11
N ALA A 153 -5.68 1.39 -14.03
CA ALA A 153 -5.23 1.33 -15.42
C ALA A 153 -5.44 2.65 -16.17
N ASP A 154 -6.60 3.29 -16.01
CA ASP A 154 -6.91 4.59 -16.62
C ASP A 154 -6.03 5.72 -16.09
N THR A 155 -5.59 5.62 -14.84
CA THR A 155 -4.74 6.62 -14.18
C THR A 155 -3.28 6.50 -14.58
N PHE A 156 -2.76 5.26 -14.64
CA PHE A 156 -1.35 4.95 -14.90
C PHE A 156 -1.15 4.28 -16.27
N ARG A 157 -1.63 4.94 -17.33
CA ARG A 157 -1.73 4.38 -18.70
C ARG A 157 -0.40 3.94 -19.31
N ASP A 158 0.73 4.42 -18.78
CA ASP A 158 2.06 4.04 -19.24
C ASP A 158 2.50 2.66 -18.73
N PHE A 159 1.72 2.03 -17.85
CA PHE A 159 2.02 0.74 -17.24
C PHE A 159 0.92 -0.27 -17.55
N ALA A 160 1.33 -1.52 -17.77
CA ALA A 160 0.39 -2.64 -17.79
C ALA A 160 -0.22 -2.81 -16.40
N VAL A 161 -1.51 -3.16 -16.36
CA VAL A 161 -2.24 -3.44 -15.13
C VAL A 161 -2.95 -4.78 -15.28
N SER A 162 -2.63 -5.72 -14.39
CA SER A 162 -3.20 -7.07 -14.37
C SER A 162 -3.92 -7.31 -13.04
N THR A 163 -5.07 -7.97 -13.09
CA THR A 163 -5.83 -8.29 -11.87
C THR A 163 -5.48 -9.69 -11.35
N VAL A 164 -5.33 -9.80 -10.03
CA VAL A 164 -4.95 -11.05 -9.35
C VAL A 164 -6.06 -11.44 -8.38
N PRO A 165 -6.66 -12.63 -8.48
CA PRO A 165 -7.65 -13.07 -7.49
C PRO A 165 -7.00 -13.20 -6.11
N VAL A 166 -7.54 -12.50 -5.10
CA VAL A 166 -7.09 -12.57 -3.71
C VAL A 166 -8.21 -13.17 -2.87
N SER A 167 -7.99 -14.38 -2.38
CA SER A 167 -8.91 -15.08 -1.48
C SER A 167 -8.33 -15.11 -0.07
N GLY A 168 -9.13 -14.76 0.93
CA GLY A 168 -8.75 -14.86 2.33
C GLY A 168 -8.89 -13.54 3.12
N PRO A 169 -8.29 -13.47 4.32
CA PRO A 169 -8.44 -12.34 5.22
C PRO A 169 -7.42 -11.22 4.99
N SER A 170 -6.60 -11.29 3.95
CA SER A 170 -5.50 -10.35 3.68
C SER A 170 -5.64 -9.68 2.31
N HIS A 171 -5.14 -8.45 2.19
CA HIS A 171 -4.90 -7.79 0.90
C HIS A 171 -3.72 -8.43 0.16
N LEU A 172 -3.54 -8.09 -1.12
CA LEU A 172 -2.42 -8.59 -1.92
C LEU A 172 -1.05 -8.36 -1.25
N ARG A 173 -0.81 -7.17 -0.67
CA ARG A 173 0.46 -6.87 0.01
C ARG A 173 0.70 -7.68 1.27
N GLY A 174 -0.36 -8.14 1.93
CA GLY A 174 -0.25 -9.05 3.08
C GLY A 174 0.14 -10.48 2.68
N LEU A 175 0.19 -10.80 1.38
CA LEU A 175 0.60 -12.09 0.84
C LEU A 175 1.95 -12.01 0.12
N CYS A 176 2.22 -10.90 -0.55
CA CYS A 176 3.44 -10.68 -1.31
C CYS A 176 3.78 -9.20 -1.51
N GLY A 177 5.07 -8.91 -1.67
CA GLY A 177 5.58 -7.55 -1.91
C GLY A 177 6.83 -7.54 -2.79
N MET A 178 7.40 -6.36 -3.02
CA MET A 178 8.67 -6.22 -3.72
C MET A 178 9.83 -6.16 -2.71
N GLY A 179 10.69 -7.17 -2.70
CA GLY A 179 11.92 -7.19 -1.86
C GLY A 179 13.15 -6.62 -2.56
N GLY A 180 13.01 -6.25 -3.84
CA GLY A 180 14.10 -5.73 -4.65
C GLY A 180 13.70 -5.56 -6.11
N PRO A 181 14.59 -5.00 -6.94
CA PRO A 181 14.35 -4.91 -8.37
C PRO A 181 14.22 -6.32 -8.92
N ARG A 182 13.07 -6.61 -9.54
CA ARG A 182 12.75 -7.93 -10.10
C ARG A 182 12.70 -9.08 -9.06
N THR A 183 12.44 -8.78 -7.79
CA THR A 183 12.29 -9.79 -6.73
C THR A 183 10.96 -9.62 -6.02
N VAL A 184 10.08 -10.60 -6.18
CA VAL A 184 8.83 -10.72 -5.42
C VAL A 184 9.11 -11.53 -4.16
N VAL A 185 8.77 -10.98 -3.01
CA VAL A 185 8.79 -11.67 -1.72
C VAL A 185 7.38 -12.14 -1.44
N ALA A 186 7.20 -13.38 -0.99
CA ALA A 186 5.88 -13.92 -0.71
C ALA A 186 5.87 -14.85 0.49
N GLY A 187 4.73 -14.94 1.15
CA GLY A 187 4.47 -15.93 2.19
C GLY A 187 4.45 -17.37 1.67
N SER A 188 4.58 -18.33 2.58
CA SER A 188 4.57 -19.76 2.26
C SER A 188 3.18 -20.38 2.22
N SER A 189 2.15 -19.63 2.63
CA SER A 189 0.77 -20.13 2.59
C SER A 189 0.30 -20.45 1.17
N ASP A 190 -0.70 -21.32 1.06
CA ASP A 190 -1.31 -21.64 -0.22
C ASP A 190 -1.93 -20.39 -0.90
N ALA A 191 -2.48 -19.46 -0.12
CA ALA A 191 -3.03 -18.20 -0.65
C ALA A 191 -1.93 -17.33 -1.28
N ALA A 192 -0.82 -17.12 -0.58
CA ALA A 192 0.31 -16.34 -1.09
C ALA A 192 0.94 -17.00 -2.33
N GLN A 193 1.14 -18.32 -2.28
CA GLN A 193 1.72 -19.07 -3.40
C GLN A 193 0.80 -19.10 -4.63
N LYS A 194 -0.53 -19.14 -4.43
CA LYS A 194 -1.52 -18.98 -5.52
C LYS A 194 -1.44 -17.59 -6.14
N ALA A 195 -1.37 -16.53 -5.34
CA ALA A 195 -1.26 -15.16 -5.84
C ALA A 195 0.01 -14.96 -6.68
N VAL A 196 1.16 -15.44 -6.21
CA VAL A 196 2.44 -15.36 -6.96
C VAL A 196 2.37 -16.15 -8.27
N ARG A 197 1.80 -17.36 -8.26
CA ARG A 197 1.62 -18.15 -9.49
C ARG A 197 0.69 -17.45 -10.49
N ALA A 198 -0.39 -16.83 -10.02
CA ALA A 198 -1.28 -16.07 -10.87
C ALA A 198 -0.55 -14.87 -11.50
N MET A 199 0.19 -14.09 -10.71
CA MET A 199 1.02 -12.99 -11.23
C MET A 199 2.02 -13.47 -12.28
N ALA A 200 2.71 -14.59 -12.03
CA ALA A 200 3.72 -15.14 -12.94
C ALA A 200 3.16 -15.58 -14.30
N VAL A 201 1.86 -15.91 -14.40
CA VAL A 201 1.18 -16.24 -15.67
C VAL A 201 0.72 -14.98 -16.42
N LEU A 202 0.54 -13.87 -15.70
CA LEU A 202 -0.01 -12.62 -16.24
C LEU A 202 1.06 -11.63 -16.73
N THR A 203 2.34 -11.99 -16.64
CA THR A 203 3.46 -11.10 -16.99
C THR A 203 4.50 -11.82 -17.85
N ASP A 204 5.03 -11.09 -18.82
CA ASP A 204 6.21 -11.52 -19.60
C ASP A 204 7.52 -11.13 -18.91
N HIS A 205 7.47 -10.44 -17.76
CA HIS A 205 8.65 -10.00 -17.03
C HIS A 205 9.17 -11.07 -16.07
N PRO A 206 10.44 -11.49 -16.19
CA PRO A 206 11.01 -12.47 -15.28
C PRO A 206 11.31 -11.84 -13.90
N TYR A 207 10.54 -12.25 -12.89
CA TYR A 207 10.74 -11.97 -11.47
C TYR A 207 11.32 -13.18 -10.74
N ALA A 208 12.33 -12.95 -9.90
CA ALA A 208 12.76 -13.92 -8.90
C ALA A 208 11.74 -13.95 -7.75
N SER A 209 11.54 -15.13 -7.14
CA SER A 209 10.67 -15.29 -5.97
C SER A 209 11.50 -15.64 -4.74
N LEU A 210 11.27 -14.91 -3.64
CA LEU A 210 11.79 -15.22 -2.31
C LEU A 210 10.62 -15.58 -1.39
N THR A 211 10.54 -16.85 -1.00
CA THR A 211 9.48 -17.33 -0.12
C THR A 211 9.90 -17.22 1.35
N LEU A 212 9.03 -16.62 2.17
CA LEU A 212 9.17 -16.51 3.61
C LEU A 212 8.18 -17.45 4.31
N PRO A 213 8.49 -17.97 5.51
CA PRO A 213 7.60 -18.87 6.22
C PRO A 213 6.29 -18.19 6.66
N ASP A 214 6.34 -16.90 7.00
CA ASP A 214 5.19 -16.09 7.44
C ASP A 214 4.75 -15.15 6.31
N ASP A 215 3.44 -15.14 6.03
CA ASP A 215 2.83 -14.27 5.01
C ASP A 215 2.97 -12.79 5.37
N ALA A 216 2.76 -12.42 6.64
CA ALA A 216 2.83 -11.03 7.08
C ALA A 216 4.26 -10.47 6.95
N ALA A 217 5.28 -11.33 6.99
CA ALA A 217 6.67 -10.92 6.79
C ALA A 217 6.98 -10.55 5.32
N ALA A 218 6.09 -10.88 4.37
CA ALA A 218 6.26 -10.51 2.97
C ALA A 218 5.89 -9.05 2.68
N ASP A 219 5.11 -8.40 3.56
CA ASP A 219 4.84 -6.97 3.47
C ASP A 219 6.07 -6.18 3.93
N CYS A 220 6.89 -5.82 2.96
CA CYS A 220 8.18 -5.16 3.18
C CYS A 220 8.33 -3.93 2.28
N LEU A 221 9.14 -2.98 2.75
CA LEU A 221 9.49 -1.78 2.00
C LEU A 221 10.89 -1.93 1.40
N PHE A 222 10.96 -2.08 0.07
CA PHE A 222 12.21 -1.96 -0.66
C PHE A 222 12.46 -0.50 -1.06
N LEU A 223 13.58 0.05 -0.61
CA LEU A 223 13.98 1.43 -0.88
C LEU A 223 15.42 1.47 -1.41
N ARG A 224 15.65 2.35 -2.38
CA ARG A 224 16.97 2.64 -2.94
C ARG A 224 17.39 4.05 -2.50
N PRO A 225 18.58 4.21 -1.93
CA PRO A 225 19.17 5.52 -1.73
C PRO A 225 19.48 6.24 -3.05
#